data_AF-A0A6G1J2J4-F1
#
_entry.id   AF-A0A6G1J2J4-F1
#
_cell.length_a   1.000
_cell.length_b   1.000
_cell.length_c   1.000
_cell.angle_alpha   90.00
_cell.angle_beta   90.00
_cell.angle_gamma   90.00
#
_symmetry.space_group_name_H-M   'P 1'
#
loop_
_entity.id
_entity.type
_entity.pdbx_description
1 polymer ?
#
loop_
_entity_poly.entity_id
_entity_poly.type
_entity_poly.pdbx_seq_one_letter_code
_entity_poly.pdbx_strand_id
1 'polypeptide(L)'
;MNSTAGFPWLPPDIYSLEFTNCTLAGEWAAVYWRSETDYPLFALVDLVRNGLSPWLTRNNLTPPTDGDVMKWIMDYGIILDDYTGPWPLWYLINEYAATSCLDEVCPRIGWQGNSDLAGRGMLVNYILQAALAMLYWTALSLDQMSWISRYLRTSEATKRILTALQHSTRVFLDGAVIFTSAMLLAAAFTFTQAVSDSTVPLPLYSALITAYLSLYSIIPTSLIYLVASAKLRRTRARIIIWGFMAFLAALVASLWFALMNAPGFWTSGKFSEEKAFKDPEHQYIFDFFCMNQGEFNGFKKAFYSLLGVIGNLFISALAKAFLNPDYQNWSPKVAQRIRQTLQYFRIVTNLSCCLSTWAFLGIYLRYRRVLFGNRAGITNKEKDFSFGQVLALSTWIPVIIEFAYIYCKGPREALTGKIMAPFYVVSSKDTEDLQFEKEHRHELLRVTEEQGE
;
A
#
# COMPACT_ATOMS: atom_id res chain seq x y z
N MET A 1 -11.54 -30.39 53.84
CA MET A 1 -12.56 -31.30 54.42
C MET A 1 -13.94 -30.77 54.10
N ASN A 2 -14.59 -31.47 53.17
CA ASN A 2 -16.02 -31.59 52.86
C ASN A 2 -17.02 -30.79 53.72
N SER A 3 -17.28 -29.54 53.35
CA SER A 3 -18.67 -29.09 53.30
C SER A 3 -19.11 -29.07 51.85
N THR A 4 -19.47 -30.25 51.33
CA THR A 4 -20.37 -30.39 50.18
C THR A 4 -21.75 -29.88 50.60
N ALA A 5 -21.83 -28.62 51.02
CA ALA A 5 -23.09 -27.90 51.14
C ALA A 5 -23.64 -27.84 49.72
N GLY A 6 -24.61 -28.72 49.47
CA GLY A 6 -24.93 -29.25 48.16
C GLY A 6 -25.20 -28.17 47.15
N PHE A 7 -24.31 -28.03 46.17
CA PHE A 7 -24.77 -27.64 44.86
C PHE A 7 -25.86 -28.65 44.45
N PRO A 8 -27.01 -28.21 43.93
CA PRO A 8 -28.04 -29.12 43.42
C PRO A 8 -27.53 -29.97 42.23
N TRP A 9 -26.33 -29.66 41.73
CA TRP A 9 -25.62 -30.35 40.66
C TRP A 9 -24.18 -30.59 41.07
N LEU A 10 -23.59 -31.75 40.72
CA LEU A 10 -22.17 -32.00 40.98
C LEU A 10 -21.36 -31.33 39.86
N PRO A 11 -20.51 -30.33 40.16
CA PRO A 11 -19.72 -29.70 39.11
C PRO A 11 -18.76 -30.72 38.50
N PRO A 12 -18.71 -30.83 37.16
CA PRO A 12 -17.79 -31.76 36.54
C PRO A 12 -16.38 -31.16 36.52
N ASP A 13 -15.41 -31.99 36.14
CA ASP A 13 -14.05 -31.51 35.86
C ASP A 13 -14.06 -30.43 34.77
N ILE A 14 -13.21 -29.40 34.86
CA ILE A 14 -13.11 -28.31 33.87
C ILE A 14 -12.85 -28.87 32.46
N TYR A 15 -12.11 -29.96 32.36
CA TYR A 15 -11.82 -30.62 31.09
C TYR A 15 -13.04 -31.28 30.43
N SER A 16 -14.18 -31.35 31.11
CA SER A 16 -15.45 -31.84 30.55
C SER A 16 -16.24 -30.77 29.80
N LEU A 17 -15.82 -29.50 29.87
CA LEU A 17 -16.47 -28.39 29.18
C LEU A 17 -16.29 -28.53 27.67
N GLU A 18 -17.40 -28.55 26.94
CA GLU A 18 -17.44 -28.61 25.49
C GLU A 18 -18.01 -27.32 24.92
N PHE A 19 -17.14 -26.33 24.69
CA PHE A 19 -17.55 -25.05 24.12
C PHE A 19 -17.93 -25.23 22.64
N THR A 20 -19.12 -24.73 22.28
CA THR A 20 -19.64 -24.82 20.91
C THR A 20 -20.08 -23.47 20.35
N ASN A 21 -20.30 -22.48 21.21
CA ASN A 21 -20.83 -21.17 20.81
C ASN A 21 -19.71 -20.12 20.65
N CYS A 22 -19.24 -19.94 19.41
CA CYS A 22 -18.23 -18.92 19.09
C CYS A 22 -18.71 -17.47 19.23
N THR A 23 -20.02 -17.22 19.21
CA THR A 23 -20.56 -15.88 19.44
C THR A 23 -20.30 -15.43 20.88
N LEU A 24 -20.64 -16.28 21.86
CA LEU A 24 -20.38 -16.02 23.28
C LEU A 24 -18.87 -15.97 23.58
N ALA A 25 -18.09 -16.88 23.01
CA ALA A 25 -16.63 -16.85 23.14
C ALA A 25 -16.03 -15.57 22.55
N GLY A 26 -16.57 -15.10 21.42
CA GLY A 26 -16.20 -13.84 20.77
C GLY A 26 -16.49 -12.61 21.62
N GLU A 27 -17.67 -12.54 22.23
CA GLU A 27 -18.07 -11.45 23.13
C GLU A 27 -17.20 -11.42 24.39
N TRP A 28 -17.00 -12.58 25.01
CA TRP A 28 -16.13 -12.74 26.17
C TRP A 28 -14.69 -12.33 25.84
N ALA A 29 -14.09 -12.92 24.80
CA ALA A 29 -12.69 -12.71 24.45
C ALA A 29 -12.41 -11.28 24.00
N ALA A 30 -13.36 -10.65 23.28
CA ALA A 30 -13.18 -9.26 22.87
C ALA A 30 -13.10 -8.31 24.07
N VAL A 31 -13.89 -8.51 25.13
CA VAL A 31 -13.78 -7.69 26.34
C VAL A 31 -12.52 -8.05 27.12
N TYR A 32 -12.29 -9.35 27.33
CA TYR A 32 -11.13 -9.86 28.06
C TYR A 32 -9.79 -9.43 27.45
N TRP A 33 -9.63 -9.46 26.13
CA TRP A 33 -8.38 -9.05 25.46
C TRP A 33 -8.18 -7.54 25.45
N ARG A 34 -9.24 -6.74 25.56
CA ARG A 34 -9.16 -5.27 25.56
C ARG A 34 -8.85 -4.67 26.92
N SER A 35 -9.16 -5.38 28.00
CA SER A 35 -9.03 -4.85 29.36
C SER A 35 -7.95 -5.59 30.13
N GLU A 36 -7.12 -4.83 30.84
CA GLU A 36 -6.12 -5.38 31.76
C GLU A 36 -6.77 -5.92 33.03
N THR A 37 -7.90 -5.33 33.46
CA THR A 37 -8.52 -5.63 34.76
C THR A 37 -9.98 -6.07 34.67
N ASP A 38 -10.65 -5.86 33.55
CA ASP A 38 -12.07 -6.24 33.43
C ASP A 38 -12.22 -7.69 33.00
N TYR A 39 -12.73 -8.50 33.93
CA TYR A 39 -13.22 -9.82 33.63
C TYR A 39 -14.69 -9.73 33.25
N PRO A 40 -15.10 -10.08 32.02
CA PRO A 40 -16.50 -10.03 31.61
C PRO A 40 -17.28 -11.19 32.23
N LEU A 41 -17.54 -11.09 33.55
CA LEU A 41 -18.08 -12.17 34.38
C LEU A 41 -19.44 -12.68 33.88
N PHE A 42 -20.30 -11.80 33.38
CA PHE A 42 -21.59 -12.21 32.81
C PHE A 42 -21.41 -13.05 31.54
N ALA A 43 -20.60 -12.58 30.59
CA ALA A 43 -20.29 -13.34 29.37
C ALA A 43 -19.59 -14.67 29.68
N LEU A 44 -18.77 -14.69 30.74
CA LEU A 44 -18.13 -15.90 31.23
C LEU A 44 -19.14 -16.92 31.76
N VAL A 45 -20.10 -16.48 32.58
CA VAL A 45 -21.16 -17.36 33.11
C VAL A 45 -21.96 -17.99 31.97
N ASP A 46 -22.35 -17.18 30.98
CA ASP A 46 -23.08 -17.67 29.80
C ASP A 46 -22.26 -18.68 28.99
N LEU A 47 -20.97 -18.40 28.79
CA LEU A 47 -20.06 -19.27 28.05
C LEU A 47 -19.79 -20.59 28.79
N VAL A 48 -19.59 -20.55 30.11
CA VAL A 48 -19.43 -21.74 30.94
C VAL A 48 -20.71 -22.57 30.94
N ARG A 49 -21.88 -21.94 31.08
CA ARG A 49 -23.17 -22.64 30.96
C ARG A 49 -23.31 -23.31 29.60
N ASN A 50 -22.92 -22.63 28.52
CA ASN A 50 -22.91 -23.21 27.18
C ASN A 50 -22.00 -24.44 27.11
N GLY A 51 -20.78 -24.33 27.64
CA GLY A 51 -19.81 -25.43 27.70
C GLY A 51 -20.27 -26.63 28.54
N LEU A 52 -21.06 -26.39 29.60
CA LEU A 52 -21.65 -27.43 30.44
C LEU A 52 -22.85 -28.14 29.78
N SER A 53 -23.55 -27.48 28.86
CA SER A 53 -24.81 -27.98 28.30
C SER A 53 -24.72 -29.40 27.70
N PRO A 54 -23.70 -29.75 26.89
CA PRO A 54 -23.54 -31.11 26.39
C PRO A 54 -23.37 -32.15 27.51
N TRP A 55 -22.56 -31.85 28.52
CA TRP A 55 -22.34 -32.74 29.66
C TRP A 55 -23.59 -32.92 30.52
N LEU A 56 -24.29 -31.82 30.84
CA LEU A 56 -25.54 -31.85 31.61
C LEU A 56 -26.61 -32.69 30.91
N THR A 57 -26.72 -32.55 29.59
CA THR A 57 -27.65 -33.32 28.76
C THR A 57 -27.32 -34.81 28.79
N ARG A 58 -26.04 -35.19 28.66
CA ARG A 58 -25.60 -36.59 28.72
C ARG A 58 -25.87 -37.25 30.08
N ASN A 59 -25.85 -36.47 31.16
CA ASN A 59 -26.07 -36.97 32.52
C ASN A 59 -27.50 -36.76 33.03
N ASN A 60 -28.41 -36.26 32.18
CA ASN A 60 -29.81 -35.97 32.53
C ASN A 60 -29.95 -35.07 33.78
N LEU A 61 -29.14 -34.01 33.85
CA LEU A 61 -29.12 -33.05 34.94
C LEU A 61 -29.80 -31.73 34.54
N THR A 62 -30.45 -31.06 35.50
CA THR A 62 -31.04 -29.74 35.27
C THR A 62 -29.96 -28.66 35.13
N PRO A 63 -30.10 -27.71 34.19
CA PRO A 63 -29.14 -26.62 34.05
C PRO A 63 -28.98 -25.79 35.34
N PRO A 64 -27.75 -25.45 35.74
CA PRO A 64 -27.50 -24.63 36.93
C PRO A 64 -27.91 -23.16 36.72
N THR A 65 -28.31 -22.49 37.80
CA THR A 65 -28.63 -21.05 37.78
C THR A 65 -27.38 -20.19 37.56
N ASP A 66 -27.52 -18.91 37.20
CA ASP A 66 -26.37 -18.01 37.00
C ASP A 66 -25.52 -17.91 38.26
N GLY A 67 -26.18 -17.85 39.43
CA GLY A 67 -25.53 -17.81 40.72
C GLY A 67 -24.74 -19.09 41.03
N ASP A 68 -25.28 -20.26 40.65
CA ASP A 68 -24.59 -21.54 40.84
C ASP A 68 -23.32 -21.63 39.98
N VAL A 69 -23.41 -21.21 38.71
CA VAL A 69 -22.27 -21.18 37.78
C VAL A 69 -21.23 -20.16 38.24
N MET A 70 -21.66 -18.95 38.64
CA MET A 70 -20.77 -17.92 39.16
C MET A 70 -20.05 -18.39 40.42
N LYS A 71 -20.78 -19.00 41.37
CA LYS A 71 -20.17 -19.56 42.57
C LYS A 71 -19.15 -20.65 42.22
N TRP A 72 -19.47 -21.54 41.29
CA TRP A 72 -18.54 -22.56 40.82
C TRP A 72 -17.26 -21.96 40.21
N ILE A 73 -17.41 -20.94 39.34
CA ILE A 73 -16.28 -20.21 38.76
C ILE A 73 -15.42 -19.57 39.86
N MET A 74 -16.02 -18.94 40.86
CA MET A 74 -15.31 -18.27 41.94
C MET A 74 -14.64 -19.27 42.89
N ASP A 75 -15.30 -20.38 43.21
CA ASP A 75 -14.74 -21.46 44.03
C ASP A 75 -13.52 -22.09 43.33
N TYR A 76 -13.55 -22.23 41.99
CA TYR A 76 -12.38 -22.66 41.21
C TYR A 76 -11.32 -21.56 40.99
N GLY A 77 -11.74 -20.30 40.92
CA GLY A 77 -10.90 -19.14 40.61
C GLY A 77 -10.14 -18.55 41.80
N ILE A 78 -10.67 -18.66 43.02
CA ILE A 78 -10.12 -18.04 44.24
C ILE A 78 -9.15 -18.96 44.99
N ILE A 79 -9.21 -20.28 44.79
CA ILE A 79 -8.49 -21.25 45.65
C ILE A 79 -6.99 -21.39 45.32
N LEU A 80 -6.46 -20.77 44.26
CA LEU A 80 -5.04 -20.89 43.89
C LEU A 80 -4.39 -19.51 43.81
N ASP A 81 -4.07 -18.94 44.97
CA ASP A 81 -3.16 -17.79 45.11
C ASP A 81 -1.68 -18.23 45.08
N ASP A 82 -1.42 -19.54 45.10
CA ASP A 82 -0.13 -20.09 44.72
C ASP A 82 -0.07 -20.08 43.19
N TYR A 83 0.98 -19.50 42.61
CA TYR A 83 1.28 -19.29 41.17
C TYR A 83 1.17 -20.53 40.24
N THR A 84 0.59 -21.64 40.71
CA THR A 84 0.38 -22.93 40.06
C THR A 84 -1.09 -23.25 39.70
N GLY A 85 -2.06 -22.39 40.02
CA GLY A 85 -3.43 -22.33 39.43
C GLY A 85 -4.00 -20.93 39.67
N PRO A 86 -5.07 -20.39 39.03
CA PRO A 86 -6.33 -20.94 38.52
C PRO A 86 -6.49 -20.76 37.00
N TRP A 87 -5.37 -20.89 36.29
CA TRP A 87 -5.30 -20.82 34.83
C TRP A 87 -6.19 -21.79 34.04
N PRO A 88 -6.62 -22.99 34.50
CA PRO A 88 -7.22 -23.96 33.59
C PRO A 88 -8.49 -23.48 32.88
N LEU A 89 -9.42 -22.83 33.59
CA LEU A 89 -10.69 -22.41 32.97
C LEU A 89 -10.49 -21.24 32.01
N TRP A 90 -9.78 -20.19 32.46
CA TRP A 90 -9.47 -19.02 31.64
C TRP A 90 -8.62 -19.38 30.43
N TYR A 91 -7.61 -20.22 30.64
CA TYR A 91 -6.76 -20.73 29.57
C TYR A 91 -7.58 -21.55 28.57
N LEU A 92 -8.45 -22.47 29.02
CA LEU A 92 -9.28 -23.28 28.14
C LEU A 92 -10.24 -22.43 27.32
N ILE A 93 -10.88 -21.43 27.94
CA ILE A 93 -11.78 -20.50 27.24
C ILE A 93 -11.01 -19.63 26.25
N ASN A 94 -9.87 -19.09 26.67
CA ASN A 94 -9.01 -18.26 25.83
C ASN A 94 -8.44 -19.05 24.66
N GLU A 95 -7.98 -20.28 24.90
CA GLU A 95 -7.50 -21.20 23.87
C GLU A 95 -8.62 -21.53 22.89
N TYR A 96 -9.82 -21.85 23.37
CA TYR A 96 -10.98 -22.08 22.52
C TYR A 96 -11.30 -20.84 21.66
N ALA A 97 -11.34 -19.66 22.25
CA ALA A 97 -11.59 -18.41 21.54
C ALA A 97 -10.50 -18.12 20.48
N ALA A 98 -9.23 -18.30 20.85
CA ALA A 98 -8.07 -18.01 20.01
C ALA A 98 -7.84 -19.05 18.89
N THR A 99 -8.27 -20.30 19.06
CA THR A 99 -8.05 -21.37 18.06
C THR A 99 -9.26 -21.63 17.19
N SER A 100 -10.47 -21.57 17.76
CA SER A 100 -11.70 -22.03 17.11
C SER A 100 -12.64 -20.90 16.72
N CYS A 101 -12.53 -19.72 17.36
CA CYS A 101 -13.53 -18.65 17.23
C CYS A 101 -13.00 -17.30 16.74
N LEU A 102 -11.78 -17.23 16.19
CA LEU A 102 -11.19 -15.96 15.73
C LEU A 102 -12.06 -15.17 14.76
N ASP A 103 -12.81 -15.84 13.89
CA ASP A 103 -13.67 -15.14 12.93
C ASP A 103 -14.85 -14.40 13.62
N GLU A 104 -15.25 -14.81 14.83
CA GLU A 104 -16.19 -14.08 15.67
C GLU A 104 -15.48 -13.08 16.61
N VAL A 105 -14.33 -13.46 17.17
CA VAL A 105 -13.62 -12.60 18.13
C VAL A 105 -13.06 -11.34 17.45
N CYS A 106 -12.38 -11.50 16.32
CA CYS A 106 -11.63 -10.42 15.68
C CYS A 106 -12.48 -9.21 15.27
N PRO A 107 -13.69 -9.37 14.69
CA PRO A 107 -14.60 -8.27 14.43
C PRO A 107 -15.00 -7.43 15.64
N ARG A 108 -14.96 -8.02 16.84
CA ARG A 108 -15.43 -7.42 18.09
C ARG A 108 -14.32 -6.70 18.88
N ILE A 109 -13.04 -6.94 18.54
CA ILE A 109 -11.88 -6.27 19.18
C ILE A 109 -11.90 -4.75 18.92
N GLY A 110 -12.56 -4.29 17.86
CA GLY A 110 -12.66 -2.86 17.58
C GLY A 110 -11.48 -2.29 16.79
N TRP A 111 -10.78 -3.14 16.03
CA TRP A 111 -9.68 -2.71 15.15
C TRP A 111 -10.13 -1.63 14.16
N GLN A 112 -9.34 -0.56 14.05
CA GLN A 112 -9.68 0.60 13.21
C GLN A 112 -8.86 0.67 11.91
N GLY A 113 -7.63 0.18 11.93
CA GLY A 113 -6.69 0.26 10.80
C GLY A 113 -6.20 1.67 10.48
N ASN A 114 -5.39 1.80 9.43
CA ASN A 114 -4.84 3.08 9.00
C ASN A 114 -5.52 3.55 7.70
N SER A 115 -6.59 4.34 7.87
CA SER A 115 -7.36 4.84 6.74
C SER A 115 -6.53 5.73 5.80
N ASP A 116 -5.55 6.49 6.29
CA ASP A 116 -4.81 7.45 5.45
C ASP A 116 -3.83 6.79 4.47
N LEU A 117 -3.45 5.53 4.70
CA LEU A 117 -2.53 4.80 3.81
C LEU A 117 -3.21 3.63 3.08
N ALA A 118 -4.08 2.90 3.79
CA ALA A 118 -4.75 1.70 3.29
C ALA A 118 -6.25 1.90 3.06
N GLY A 119 -6.81 3.07 3.38
CA GLY A 119 -8.23 3.35 3.19
C GLY A 119 -8.72 3.23 1.75
N ARG A 120 -10.05 3.16 1.58
CA ARG A 120 -10.67 2.99 0.26
C ARG A 120 -10.25 4.07 -0.74
N GLY A 121 -10.17 5.33 -0.34
CA GLY A 121 -9.75 6.41 -1.24
C GLY A 121 -8.29 6.27 -1.68
N MET A 122 -7.38 5.83 -0.80
CA MET A 122 -6.00 5.52 -1.19
C MET A 122 -5.93 4.32 -2.13
N LEU A 123 -6.76 3.30 -1.92
CA LEU A 123 -6.84 2.18 -2.86
C LEU A 123 -7.24 2.63 -4.27
N VAL A 124 -8.22 3.53 -4.36
CA VAL A 124 -8.59 4.14 -5.65
C VAL A 124 -7.40 4.87 -6.27
N ASN A 125 -6.62 5.63 -5.48
CA ASN A 125 -5.40 6.27 -5.97
C ASN A 125 -4.37 5.27 -6.52
N TYR A 126 -4.09 4.16 -5.83
CA TYR A 126 -3.14 3.15 -6.33
C TYR A 126 -3.61 2.48 -7.63
N ILE A 127 -4.92 2.19 -7.73
CA ILE A 127 -5.52 1.62 -8.94
C ILE A 127 -5.47 2.64 -10.09
N LEU A 128 -5.83 3.91 -9.84
CA LEU A 128 -5.77 4.97 -10.84
C LEU A 128 -4.34 5.21 -11.32
N GLN A 129 -3.37 5.29 -10.41
CA GLN A 129 -1.96 5.44 -10.76
C GLN A 129 -1.48 4.28 -11.63
N ALA A 130 -1.81 3.02 -11.27
CA ALA A 130 -1.44 1.84 -12.05
C ALA A 130 -2.11 1.81 -13.43
N ALA A 131 -3.41 2.10 -13.50
CA ALA A 131 -4.18 2.11 -14.74
C ALA A 131 -3.70 3.21 -15.71
N LEU A 132 -3.51 4.43 -15.21
CA LEU A 132 -2.93 5.53 -16.00
C LEU A 132 -1.48 5.20 -16.41
N ALA A 133 -0.67 4.62 -15.51
CA ALA A 133 0.70 4.23 -15.84
C ALA A 133 0.75 3.23 -16.99
N MET A 134 -0.13 2.23 -16.96
CA MET A 134 -0.27 1.24 -18.03
C MET A 134 -0.76 1.89 -19.34
N LEU A 135 -1.80 2.73 -19.29
CA LEU A 135 -2.37 3.40 -20.46
C LEU A 135 -1.33 4.23 -21.21
N TYR A 136 -0.60 5.08 -20.49
CA TYR A 136 0.45 5.92 -21.08
C TYR A 136 1.64 5.08 -21.55
N TRP A 137 2.05 4.05 -20.81
CA TRP A 137 3.09 3.14 -21.25
C TRP A 137 2.72 2.45 -22.56
N THR A 138 1.50 1.93 -22.69
CA THR A 138 1.03 1.29 -23.92
C THR A 138 1.03 2.28 -25.08
N ALA A 139 0.41 3.44 -24.94
CA ALA A 139 0.35 4.43 -26.01
C ALA A 139 1.73 4.90 -26.48
N LEU A 140 2.63 5.21 -25.54
CA LEU A 140 3.98 5.68 -25.85
C LEU A 140 4.89 4.56 -26.40
N SER A 141 4.67 3.31 -26.00
CA SER A 141 5.42 2.17 -26.54
C SER A 141 4.96 1.83 -27.96
N LEU A 142 3.65 1.89 -28.24
CA LEU A 142 3.13 1.69 -29.60
C LEU A 142 3.60 2.77 -30.58
N ASP A 143 3.73 4.03 -30.15
CA ASP A 143 4.32 5.10 -30.97
C ASP A 143 5.80 4.86 -31.31
N GLN A 144 6.55 4.24 -30.39
CA GLN A 144 7.96 3.89 -30.62
C GLN A 144 8.14 2.72 -31.60
N MET A 145 7.11 1.87 -31.78
CA MET A 145 7.15 0.76 -32.72
C MET A 145 6.75 1.25 -34.12
N SER A 146 7.73 1.37 -35.01
CA SER A 146 7.57 1.98 -36.35
C SER A 146 6.52 1.28 -37.26
N TRP A 147 6.33 -0.04 -37.11
CA TRP A 147 5.35 -0.79 -37.89
C TRP A 147 3.91 -0.52 -37.42
N ILE A 148 3.69 -0.50 -36.10
CA ILE A 148 2.38 -0.19 -35.49
C ILE A 148 2.03 1.28 -35.67
N SER A 149 3.00 2.19 -35.51
CA SER A 149 2.72 3.62 -35.58
C SER A 149 2.22 4.05 -36.97
N ARG A 150 2.66 3.37 -38.04
CA ARG A 150 2.10 3.57 -39.39
C ARG A 150 0.63 3.16 -39.47
N TYR A 151 0.26 2.03 -38.86
CA TYR A 151 -1.11 1.55 -38.83
C TYR A 151 -2.02 2.44 -37.97
N LEU A 152 -1.60 2.77 -36.74
CA LEU A 152 -2.39 3.60 -35.82
C LEU A 152 -2.60 5.03 -36.31
N ARG A 153 -1.70 5.56 -37.14
CA ARG A 153 -1.83 6.91 -37.72
C ARG A 153 -2.83 7.03 -38.86
N THR A 154 -3.44 5.92 -39.30
CA THR A 154 -4.48 5.95 -40.34
C THR A 154 -5.80 6.56 -39.85
N SER A 155 -6.12 6.42 -38.57
CA SER A 155 -7.32 7.00 -37.96
C SER A 155 -7.01 8.35 -37.30
N GLU A 156 -7.72 9.40 -37.71
CA GLU A 156 -7.63 10.74 -37.11
C GLU A 156 -7.99 10.72 -35.61
N ALA A 157 -8.93 9.87 -35.19
CA ALA A 157 -9.28 9.73 -33.77
C ALA A 157 -8.12 9.16 -32.96
N THR A 158 -7.49 8.09 -33.44
CA THR A 158 -6.35 7.44 -32.77
C THR A 158 -5.15 8.37 -32.70
N LYS A 159 -4.89 9.12 -33.77
CA LYS A 159 -3.86 10.16 -33.82
C LYS A 159 -4.10 11.24 -32.77
N ARG A 160 -5.33 11.75 -32.65
CA ARG A 160 -5.71 12.73 -31.61
C ARG A 160 -5.51 12.18 -30.19
N ILE A 161 -5.94 10.96 -29.91
CA ILE A 161 -5.75 10.31 -28.60
C ILE A 161 -4.26 10.18 -28.28
N LEU A 162 -3.46 9.68 -29.22
CA LEU A 162 -2.03 9.48 -29.02
C LEU A 162 -1.30 10.81 -28.79
N THR A 163 -1.64 11.85 -29.56
CA THR A 163 -1.12 13.21 -29.37
C THR A 163 -1.51 13.75 -28.00
N ALA A 164 -2.77 13.59 -27.57
CA ALA A 164 -3.23 14.01 -26.25
C ALA A 164 -2.48 13.30 -25.12
N LEU A 165 -2.27 11.98 -25.20
CA LEU A 165 -1.48 11.21 -24.23
C LEU A 165 -0.02 11.66 -24.22
N GLN A 166 0.60 11.86 -25.38
CA GLN A 166 2.00 12.31 -25.46
C GLN A 166 2.23 13.66 -24.78
N HIS A 167 1.35 14.62 -25.01
CA HIS A 167 1.51 15.96 -24.46
C HIS A 167 1.10 16.06 -22.98
N SER A 168 0.07 15.31 -22.54
CA SER A 168 -0.31 15.22 -21.12
C SER A 168 0.63 14.36 -20.27
N THR A 169 1.56 13.62 -20.88
CA THR A 169 2.54 12.76 -20.17
C THR A 169 3.35 13.54 -19.14
N ARG A 170 3.66 14.82 -19.43
CA ARG A 170 4.42 15.67 -18.51
C ARG A 170 3.67 15.89 -17.21
N VAL A 171 2.40 16.31 -17.27
CA VAL A 171 1.61 16.59 -16.08
C VAL A 171 1.27 15.32 -15.32
N PHE A 172 1.06 14.20 -16.03
CA PHE A 172 0.93 12.91 -15.37
C PHE A 172 2.20 12.51 -14.60
N LEU A 173 3.38 12.65 -15.23
CA LEU A 173 4.65 12.35 -14.56
C LEU A 173 4.87 13.26 -13.34
N ASP A 174 4.59 14.56 -13.47
CA ASP A 174 4.73 15.52 -12.36
C ASP A 174 3.78 15.14 -11.20
N GLY A 175 2.51 14.82 -11.49
CA GLY A 175 1.55 14.34 -10.49
C GLY A 175 1.96 13.02 -9.83
N ALA A 176 2.45 12.06 -10.61
CA ALA A 176 2.93 10.77 -10.10
C ALA A 176 4.16 10.92 -9.18
N VAL A 177 5.10 11.79 -9.51
CA VAL A 177 6.27 12.09 -8.66
C VAL A 177 5.85 12.75 -7.35
N ILE A 178 4.92 13.71 -7.39
CA ILE A 178 4.38 14.37 -6.19
C ILE A 178 3.69 13.33 -5.30
N PHE A 179 2.82 12.50 -5.88
CA PHE A 179 2.13 11.43 -5.16
C PHE A 179 3.13 10.46 -4.49
N THR A 180 4.10 9.93 -5.24
CA THR A 180 5.12 9.03 -4.70
C THR A 180 5.95 9.69 -3.59
N SER A 181 6.33 10.95 -3.77
CA SER A 181 7.13 11.69 -2.77
C SER A 181 6.33 11.94 -1.49
N ALA A 182 5.04 12.31 -1.60
CA ALA A 182 4.15 12.47 -0.45
C ALA A 182 3.98 11.14 0.31
N MET A 183 3.79 10.03 -0.41
CA MET A 183 3.67 8.70 0.20
C MET A 183 4.94 8.28 0.95
N LEU A 184 6.12 8.52 0.37
CA LEU A 184 7.40 8.21 1.02
C LEU A 184 7.66 9.10 2.24
N LEU A 185 7.33 10.40 2.16
CA LEU A 185 7.45 11.32 3.29
C LEU A 185 6.50 10.96 4.43
N ALA A 186 5.24 10.61 4.12
CA ALA A 186 4.28 10.16 5.10
C ALA A 186 4.77 8.88 5.81
N ALA A 187 5.25 7.90 5.06
CA ALA A 187 5.82 6.67 5.63
C ALA A 187 7.05 6.97 6.51
N ALA A 188 7.98 7.81 6.03
CA ALA A 188 9.15 8.19 6.80
C ALA A 188 8.79 8.91 8.10
N PHE A 189 7.79 9.79 8.07
CA PHE A 189 7.27 10.46 9.25
C PHE A 189 6.65 9.46 10.25
N THR A 190 5.77 8.57 9.79
CA THR A 190 5.16 7.51 10.63
C THR A 190 6.22 6.65 11.31
N PHE A 191 7.25 6.23 10.58
CA PHE A 191 8.32 5.45 11.19
C PHE A 191 9.20 6.25 12.14
N THR A 192 9.51 7.51 11.79
CA THR A 192 10.32 8.38 12.67
C THR A 192 9.57 8.63 13.98
N GLN A 193 8.26 8.86 13.91
CA GLN A 193 7.42 9.04 15.10
C GLN A 193 7.42 7.77 15.97
N ALA A 194 7.23 6.59 15.38
CA ALA A 194 7.24 5.33 16.12
C ALA A 194 8.61 4.98 16.73
N VAL A 195 9.71 5.37 16.07
CA VAL A 195 11.08 5.19 16.60
C VAL A 195 11.38 6.21 17.71
N SER A 196 10.92 7.46 17.56
CA SER A 196 11.17 8.53 18.52
C SER A 196 10.30 8.44 19.77
N ASP A 197 9.05 8.00 19.63
CA ASP A 197 8.08 7.92 20.70
C ASP A 197 7.51 6.50 20.78
N SER A 198 7.99 5.76 21.77
CA SER A 198 7.57 4.39 22.02
C SER A 198 6.10 4.25 22.44
N THR A 199 5.43 5.35 22.77
CA THR A 199 4.01 5.36 23.14
C THR A 199 3.08 5.39 21.92
N VAL A 200 3.58 5.79 20.75
CA VAL A 200 2.78 5.83 19.53
C VAL A 200 2.63 4.40 19.00
N PRO A 201 1.39 3.86 18.95
CA PRO A 201 1.18 2.51 18.47
C PRO A 201 1.48 2.45 16.97
N LEU A 202 2.46 1.63 16.61
CA LEU A 202 2.72 1.25 15.22
C LEU A 202 2.73 -0.28 15.12
N PRO A 203 1.54 -0.88 14.94
CA PRO A 203 1.41 -2.32 14.81
C PRO A 203 2.13 -2.85 13.58
N LEU A 204 2.50 -4.13 13.65
CA LEU A 204 3.25 -4.86 12.64
C LEU A 204 2.58 -4.76 11.26
N TYR A 205 1.26 -4.91 11.22
CA TYR A 205 0.45 -4.79 10.01
C TYR A 205 0.55 -3.39 9.40
N SER A 206 0.22 -2.36 10.21
CA SER A 206 0.21 -0.96 9.80
C SER A 206 1.59 -0.55 9.29
N ALA A 207 2.63 -0.98 10.00
CA ALA A 207 4.02 -0.74 9.66
C ALA A 207 4.39 -1.39 8.31
N LEU A 208 4.05 -2.68 8.09
CA LEU A 208 4.35 -3.41 6.85
C LEU A 208 3.67 -2.78 5.64
N ILE A 209 2.39 -2.43 5.78
CA ILE A 209 1.64 -1.80 4.69
C ILE A 209 2.11 -0.39 4.40
N THR A 210 2.44 0.38 5.42
CA THR A 210 3.00 1.73 5.27
C THR A 210 4.27 1.70 4.42
N ALA A 211 5.21 0.80 4.75
CA ALA A 211 6.42 0.61 3.95
C ALA A 211 6.10 0.06 2.55
N TYR A 212 5.24 -0.95 2.45
CA TYR A 212 4.91 -1.60 1.19
C TYR A 212 4.26 -0.65 0.18
N LEU A 213 3.20 0.08 0.57
CA LEU A 213 2.44 0.92 -0.34
C LEU A 213 3.22 2.19 -0.75
N SER A 214 3.97 2.77 0.18
CA SER A 214 4.83 3.93 -0.15
C SER A 214 5.92 3.55 -1.15
N LEU A 215 6.58 2.41 -0.97
CA LEU A 215 7.56 1.88 -1.91
C LEU A 215 6.94 1.42 -3.23
N TYR A 216 5.77 0.76 -3.18
CA TYR A 216 5.02 0.33 -4.36
C TYR A 216 4.75 1.50 -5.31
N SER A 217 4.41 2.68 -4.78
CA SER A 217 4.11 3.88 -5.57
C SER A 217 5.27 4.31 -6.50
N ILE A 218 6.51 3.88 -6.23
CA ILE A 218 7.69 4.15 -7.07
C ILE A 218 7.61 3.40 -8.40
N ILE A 219 7.03 2.20 -8.44
CA ILE A 219 7.01 1.36 -9.65
C ILE A 219 6.22 2.00 -10.80
N PRO A 220 4.93 2.37 -10.64
CA PRO A 220 4.18 3.01 -11.72
C PRO A 220 4.78 4.37 -12.12
N THR A 221 5.32 5.14 -11.16
CA THR A 221 6.04 6.39 -11.45
C THR A 221 7.29 6.14 -12.29
N SER A 222 8.05 5.08 -11.98
CA SER A 222 9.22 4.63 -12.74
C SER A 222 8.84 4.17 -14.14
N LEU A 223 7.74 3.43 -14.30
CA LEU A 223 7.26 2.97 -15.60
C LEU A 223 7.05 4.14 -16.56
N ILE A 224 6.37 5.19 -16.10
CA ILE A 224 6.12 6.41 -16.89
C ILE A 224 7.38 7.19 -17.15
N TYR A 225 8.25 7.31 -16.16
CA TYR A 225 9.53 7.96 -16.35
C TYR A 225 10.38 7.26 -17.41
N LEU A 226 10.49 5.94 -17.37
CA LEU A 226 11.32 5.18 -18.30
C LEU A 226 10.82 5.27 -19.74
N VAL A 227 9.50 5.27 -19.95
CA VAL A 227 8.94 5.43 -21.30
C VAL A 227 9.06 6.88 -21.79
N ALA A 228 8.85 7.87 -20.92
CA ALA A 228 8.85 9.28 -21.28
C ALA A 228 10.26 9.90 -21.35
N SER A 229 11.25 9.30 -20.68
CA SER A 229 12.63 9.80 -20.54
C SER A 229 13.28 10.23 -21.86
N ALA A 230 13.02 9.49 -22.94
CA ALA A 230 13.59 9.76 -24.26
C ALA A 230 13.10 11.07 -24.90
N LYS A 231 11.92 11.57 -24.53
CA LYS A 231 11.27 12.74 -25.14
C LYS A 231 11.47 14.04 -24.33
N LEU A 232 12.12 13.98 -23.18
CA LEU A 232 12.06 15.08 -22.20
C LEU A 232 13.42 15.81 -22.06
N ARG A 233 13.39 17.15 -22.20
CA ARG A 233 14.57 18.02 -22.35
C ARG A 233 15.41 18.26 -21.08
N ARG A 234 14.83 18.12 -19.87
CA ARG A 234 15.47 18.54 -18.60
C ARG A 234 16.07 17.36 -17.83
N THR A 235 17.20 16.81 -18.30
CA THR A 235 17.84 15.63 -17.71
C THR A 235 18.37 15.85 -16.28
N ARG A 236 19.03 17.00 -16.01
CA ARG A 236 19.63 17.28 -14.69
C ARG A 236 18.61 17.35 -13.54
N ALA A 237 17.53 18.12 -13.72
CA ALA A 237 16.48 18.25 -12.71
C ALA A 237 15.84 16.88 -12.36
N ARG A 238 15.76 15.97 -13.34
CA ARG A 238 15.24 14.62 -13.11
C ARG A 238 16.19 13.77 -12.30
N ILE A 239 17.48 13.85 -12.57
CA ILE A 239 18.49 13.12 -11.77
C ILE A 239 18.35 13.53 -10.30
N ILE A 240 18.15 14.82 -10.02
CA ILE A 240 17.94 15.34 -8.66
C ILE A 240 16.65 14.74 -8.05
N ILE A 241 15.52 14.79 -8.77
CA ILE A 241 14.24 14.24 -8.31
C ILE A 241 14.33 12.73 -8.05
N TRP A 242 15.00 11.97 -8.94
CA TRP A 242 15.21 10.54 -8.77
C TRP A 242 16.15 10.22 -7.61
N GLY A 243 17.21 11.02 -7.44
CA GLY A 243 18.09 10.94 -6.28
C GLY A 243 17.33 11.18 -4.97
N PHE A 244 16.43 12.17 -4.96
CA PHE A 244 15.56 12.45 -3.81
C PHE A 244 14.60 11.30 -3.52
N MET A 245 13.91 10.75 -4.52
CA MET A 245 13.04 9.57 -4.33
C MET A 245 13.83 8.34 -3.88
N ALA A 246 15.04 8.13 -4.40
CA ALA A 246 15.91 7.03 -3.97
C ALA A 246 16.35 7.20 -2.51
N PHE A 247 16.70 8.41 -2.11
CA PHE A 247 17.01 8.74 -0.72
C PHE A 247 15.83 8.46 0.21
N LEU A 248 14.64 8.94 -0.13
CA LEU A 248 13.44 8.69 0.68
C LEU A 248 13.07 7.20 0.74
N ALA A 249 13.18 6.47 -0.37
CA ALA A 249 12.95 5.03 -0.41
C ALA A 249 13.94 4.26 0.48
N ALA A 250 15.23 4.63 0.44
CA ALA A 250 16.26 4.07 1.29
C ALA A 250 16.01 4.40 2.78
N LEU A 251 15.55 5.62 3.07
CA LEU A 251 15.17 6.04 4.43
C LEU A 251 13.98 5.24 4.97
N VAL A 252 12.91 5.09 4.19
CA VAL A 252 11.75 4.28 4.60
C VAL A 252 12.16 2.83 4.82
N ALA A 253 12.95 2.26 3.91
CA ALA A 253 13.46 0.90 4.05
C ALA A 253 14.36 0.74 5.28
N SER A 254 15.28 1.69 5.53
CA SER A 254 16.19 1.63 6.68
C SER A 254 15.45 1.78 8.00
N LEU A 255 14.49 2.70 8.10
CA LEU A 255 13.64 2.86 9.27
C LEU A 255 12.78 1.61 9.53
N TRP A 256 12.23 1.01 8.47
CA TRP A 256 11.52 -0.26 8.57
C TRP A 256 12.42 -1.37 9.12
N PHE A 257 13.63 -1.53 8.58
CA PHE A 257 14.59 -2.53 9.08
C PHE A 257 15.07 -2.21 10.49
N ALA A 258 15.27 -0.95 10.85
CA ALA A 258 15.65 -0.54 12.19
C ALA A 258 14.57 -0.90 13.20
N LEU A 259 13.30 -0.58 12.90
CA LEU A 259 12.14 -0.96 13.71
C LEU A 259 12.05 -2.48 13.86
N MET A 260 12.20 -3.20 12.74
CA MET A 260 12.11 -4.66 12.73
C MET A 260 13.26 -5.38 13.43
N ASN A 261 14.43 -4.76 13.56
CA ASN A 261 15.56 -5.35 14.28
C ASN A 261 15.69 -4.78 15.70
N ALA A 262 14.83 -3.85 16.10
CA ALA A 262 14.86 -3.28 17.44
C ALA A 262 14.59 -4.37 18.48
N PRO A 263 15.46 -4.53 19.50
CA PRO A 263 15.24 -5.49 20.56
C PRO A 263 13.91 -5.20 21.27
N GLY A 264 13.05 -6.21 21.37
CA GLY A 264 11.72 -6.09 21.95
C GLY A 264 10.58 -5.86 20.96
N PHE A 265 10.86 -5.52 19.69
CA PHE A 265 9.80 -5.46 18.66
C PHE A 265 9.24 -6.85 18.33
N TRP A 266 10.09 -7.89 18.34
CA TRP A 266 9.68 -9.29 18.12
C TRP A 266 9.69 -10.17 19.38
N THR A 267 10.59 -9.90 20.33
CA THR A 267 11.05 -10.92 21.28
C THR A 267 10.51 -10.80 22.70
N SER A 268 9.72 -9.77 23.02
CA SER A 268 9.18 -9.61 24.36
C SER A 268 7.68 -9.73 24.34
N GLY A 269 7.17 -10.95 24.61
CA GLY A 269 5.79 -11.14 25.05
C GLY A 269 5.41 -10.20 26.21
N LYS A 270 6.39 -9.74 27.01
CA LYS A 270 6.20 -8.73 28.06
C LYS A 270 6.08 -7.27 27.60
N PHE A 271 6.58 -6.90 26.41
CA PHE A 271 6.45 -5.53 25.87
C PHE A 271 5.14 -5.36 25.06
N SER A 272 4.42 -6.48 24.85
CA SER A 272 3.17 -6.55 24.10
C SER A 272 1.96 -6.21 24.98
N GLU A 273 1.87 -6.73 26.20
CA GLU A 273 0.63 -6.63 26.99
C GLU A 273 0.36 -5.20 27.46
N GLU A 274 1.30 -4.54 28.14
CA GLU A 274 1.10 -3.18 28.65
C GLU A 274 0.78 -2.18 27.51
N LYS A 275 1.44 -2.31 26.36
CA LYS A 275 1.17 -1.47 25.19
C LYS A 275 -0.14 -1.83 24.49
N ALA A 276 -0.48 -3.11 24.43
CA ALA A 276 -1.73 -3.58 23.87
C ALA A 276 -2.94 -3.05 24.66
N PHE A 277 -2.84 -3.02 25.99
CA PHE A 277 -3.89 -2.47 26.85
C PHE A 277 -3.96 -0.95 26.82
N LYS A 278 -2.81 -0.27 26.63
CA LYS A 278 -2.77 1.20 26.46
C LYS A 278 -3.15 1.70 25.07
N ASP A 279 -3.26 0.81 24.09
CA ASP A 279 -3.64 1.15 22.71
C ASP A 279 -5.16 1.38 22.62
N PRO A 280 -5.61 2.65 22.49
CA PRO A 280 -7.04 2.96 22.46
C PRO A 280 -7.75 2.43 21.20
N GLU A 281 -6.99 2.09 20.16
CA GLU A 281 -7.52 1.56 18.91
C GLU A 281 -7.37 0.04 18.79
N HIS A 282 -6.85 -0.61 19.86
CA HIS A 282 -6.71 -2.05 19.99
C HIS A 282 -6.00 -2.73 18.81
N GLN A 283 -5.10 -2.00 18.16
CA GLN A 283 -4.42 -2.48 16.96
C GLN A 283 -3.38 -3.55 17.29
N TYR A 284 -2.65 -3.43 18.41
CA TYR A 284 -1.69 -4.46 18.83
C TYR A 284 -2.36 -5.79 19.18
N ILE A 285 -3.51 -5.73 19.89
CA ILE A 285 -4.28 -6.93 20.26
C ILE A 285 -4.74 -7.66 18.99
N PHE A 286 -5.23 -6.91 18.01
CA PHE A 286 -5.62 -7.47 16.72
C PHE A 286 -4.43 -8.13 16.01
N ASP A 287 -3.28 -7.46 15.93
CA ASP A 287 -2.10 -8.01 15.28
C ASP A 287 -1.63 -9.31 15.95
N PHE A 288 -1.75 -9.42 17.27
CA PHE A 288 -1.34 -10.59 18.02
C PHE A 288 -2.26 -11.80 17.80
N PHE A 289 -3.58 -11.62 17.95
CA PHE A 289 -4.53 -12.75 17.91
C PHE A 289 -5.14 -12.99 16.52
N CYS A 290 -5.38 -11.94 15.75
CA CYS A 290 -6.21 -12.01 14.55
C CYS A 290 -5.43 -12.12 13.25
N MET A 291 -4.12 -11.83 13.28
CA MET A 291 -3.29 -11.90 12.10
C MET A 291 -2.96 -13.36 11.74
N ASN A 292 -3.27 -13.75 10.51
CA ASN A 292 -2.82 -15.05 10.00
C ASN A 292 -1.31 -14.99 9.70
N GLN A 293 -0.50 -15.66 10.52
CA GLN A 293 0.95 -15.65 10.42
C GLN A 293 1.47 -16.17 9.07
N GLY A 294 0.77 -17.12 8.45
CA GLY A 294 1.11 -17.65 7.13
C GLY A 294 0.96 -16.59 6.03
N GLU A 295 -0.18 -15.90 6.03
CA GLU A 295 -0.47 -14.81 5.08
C GLU A 295 0.45 -13.61 5.31
N PHE A 296 0.72 -13.25 6.57
CA PHE A 296 1.67 -12.21 6.92
C PHE A 296 3.09 -12.52 6.41
N ASN A 297 3.56 -13.75 6.61
CA ASN A 297 4.87 -14.18 6.09
C ASN A 297 4.91 -14.17 4.55
N GLY A 298 3.80 -14.53 3.88
CA GLY A 298 3.66 -14.38 2.43
C GLY A 298 3.78 -12.92 1.99
N PHE A 299 3.09 -12.01 2.68
CA PHE A 299 3.13 -10.58 2.37
C PHE A 299 4.51 -9.95 2.65
N LYS A 300 5.19 -10.38 3.72
CA LYS A 300 6.57 -10.00 4.02
C LYS A 300 7.56 -10.46 2.93
N LYS A 301 7.40 -11.66 2.37
CA LYS A 301 8.19 -12.11 1.21
C LYS A 301 7.94 -11.22 -0.01
N ALA A 302 6.69 -10.85 -0.26
CA ALA A 302 6.35 -9.92 -1.33
C ALA A 302 7.02 -8.55 -1.13
N PHE A 303 7.02 -8.03 0.10
CA PHE A 303 7.74 -6.81 0.46
C PHE A 303 9.24 -6.87 0.14
N TYR A 304 9.93 -7.96 0.48
CA TYR A 304 11.35 -8.10 0.12
C TYR A 304 11.57 -8.17 -1.40
N SER A 305 10.67 -8.85 -2.12
CA SER A 305 10.74 -8.86 -3.59
C SER A 305 10.51 -7.46 -4.20
N LEU A 306 9.63 -6.65 -3.59
CA LEU A 306 9.40 -5.27 -3.97
C LEU A 306 10.67 -4.42 -3.79
N LEU A 307 11.36 -4.54 -2.65
CA LEU A 307 12.65 -3.90 -2.42
C LEU A 307 13.69 -4.31 -3.46
N GLY A 308 13.75 -5.60 -3.83
CA GLY A 308 14.62 -6.09 -4.89
C GLY A 308 14.32 -5.46 -6.26
N VAL A 309 13.05 -5.33 -6.63
CA VAL A 309 12.63 -4.66 -7.87
C VAL A 309 13.03 -3.18 -7.86
N ILE A 310 12.76 -2.46 -6.76
CA ILE A 310 13.11 -1.04 -6.62
C ILE A 310 14.64 -0.83 -6.66
N GLY A 311 15.40 -1.67 -5.95
CA GLY A 311 16.86 -1.65 -5.98
C GLY A 311 17.40 -1.84 -7.40
N ASN A 312 16.86 -2.81 -8.14
CA ASN A 312 17.21 -3.02 -9.54
C ASN A 312 16.90 -1.79 -10.42
N LEU A 313 15.79 -1.07 -10.17
CA LEU A 313 15.45 0.15 -10.90
C LEU A 313 16.44 1.28 -10.63
N PHE A 314 16.85 1.48 -9.37
CA PHE A 314 17.84 2.51 -9.04
C PHE A 314 19.23 2.17 -9.60
N ILE A 315 19.67 0.91 -9.49
CA ILE A 315 20.93 0.45 -10.09
C ILE A 315 20.89 0.66 -11.61
N SER A 316 19.77 0.34 -12.26
CA SER A 316 19.55 0.57 -13.70
C SER A 316 19.66 2.06 -14.07
N ALA A 317 19.10 2.94 -13.25
CA ALA A 317 19.15 4.39 -13.46
C ALA A 317 20.57 4.94 -13.28
N LEU A 318 21.28 4.50 -12.24
CA LEU A 318 22.67 4.87 -11.97
C LEU A 318 23.59 4.39 -13.10
N ALA A 319 23.48 3.11 -13.50
CA ALA A 319 24.26 2.57 -14.61
C ALA A 319 24.08 3.39 -15.89
N LYS A 320 22.84 3.81 -16.22
CA LYS A 320 22.58 4.70 -17.35
C LYS A 320 23.23 6.08 -17.17
N ALA A 321 23.21 6.65 -15.97
CA ALA A 321 23.82 7.95 -15.70
C ALA A 321 25.36 7.91 -15.87
N PHE A 322 26.01 6.85 -15.38
CA PHE A 322 27.45 6.66 -15.50
C PHE A 322 27.92 6.30 -16.91
N LEU A 323 27.11 5.59 -17.70
CA LEU A 323 27.45 5.20 -19.08
C LEU A 323 27.20 6.31 -20.12
N ASN A 324 26.54 7.41 -19.76
CA ASN A 324 26.13 8.47 -20.69
C ASN A 324 27.23 9.50 -21.07
N PRO A 325 28.05 10.04 -20.14
CA PRO A 325 28.92 11.19 -20.44
C PRO A 325 30.11 10.88 -21.36
N ASP A 326 30.64 9.65 -21.38
CA ASP A 326 31.91 9.34 -22.09
C ASP A 326 31.76 8.69 -23.45
N TYR A 327 30.52 8.51 -23.91
CA TYR A 327 30.27 7.76 -25.12
C TYR A 327 30.85 8.41 -26.40
N GLN A 328 31.12 9.71 -26.36
CA GLN A 328 31.78 10.42 -27.47
C GLN A 328 33.21 9.93 -27.74
N ASN A 329 33.89 9.39 -26.73
CA ASN A 329 35.27 8.91 -26.86
C ASN A 329 35.37 7.43 -27.27
N TRP A 330 34.23 6.73 -27.37
CA TRP A 330 34.20 5.28 -27.61
C TRP A 330 34.24 4.99 -29.11
N SER A 331 34.91 3.91 -29.50
CA SER A 331 34.91 3.48 -30.90
C SER A 331 33.48 3.21 -31.38
N PRO A 332 33.12 3.57 -32.64
CA PRO A 332 31.75 3.54 -33.14
C PRO A 332 31.10 2.15 -33.09
N LYS A 333 31.91 1.08 -33.08
CA LYS A 333 31.46 -0.31 -32.91
C LYS A 333 31.04 -0.62 -31.47
N VAL A 334 31.82 -0.18 -30.48
CA VAL A 334 31.57 -0.48 -29.05
C VAL A 334 30.38 0.31 -28.54
N ALA A 335 30.40 1.64 -28.71
CA ALA A 335 29.54 2.20 -29.72
C ALA A 335 28.11 1.62 -29.81
N GLN A 336 27.75 1.36 -31.05
CA GLN A 336 26.50 0.73 -31.47
C GLN A 336 26.06 -0.45 -30.61
N ARG A 337 26.98 -1.35 -30.20
CA ARG A 337 26.66 -2.49 -29.33
C ARG A 337 26.03 -2.05 -28.01
N ILE A 338 26.58 -1.02 -27.36
CA ILE A 338 26.04 -0.49 -26.12
C ILE A 338 24.68 0.17 -26.31
N ARG A 339 24.43 0.87 -27.42
CA ARG A 339 23.07 1.41 -27.66
C ARG A 339 22.05 0.30 -27.78
N GLN A 340 22.40 -0.77 -28.50
CA GLN A 340 21.54 -1.95 -28.65
C GLN A 340 21.29 -2.60 -27.28
N THR A 341 22.34 -2.86 -26.50
CA THR A 341 22.20 -3.44 -25.15
C THR A 341 21.37 -2.56 -24.23
N LEU A 342 21.60 -1.25 -24.21
CA LEU A 342 20.81 -0.29 -23.41
C LEU A 342 19.34 -0.23 -23.87
N GLN A 343 19.08 -0.40 -25.16
CA GLN A 343 17.72 -0.46 -25.71
C GLN A 343 17.00 -1.74 -25.27
N TYR A 344 17.63 -2.91 -25.41
CA TYR A 344 17.08 -4.17 -24.92
C TYR A 344 16.83 -4.11 -23.41
N PHE A 345 17.82 -3.62 -22.65
CA PHE A 345 17.70 -3.43 -21.22
C PHE A 345 16.51 -2.52 -20.87
N ARG A 346 16.36 -1.37 -21.56
CA ARG A 346 15.21 -0.48 -21.37
C ARG A 346 13.88 -1.18 -21.61
N ILE A 347 13.75 -1.98 -22.68
CA ILE A 347 12.52 -2.71 -22.98
C ILE A 347 12.21 -3.72 -21.87
N VAL A 348 13.22 -4.50 -21.45
CA VAL A 348 13.08 -5.49 -20.37
C VAL A 348 12.71 -4.82 -19.05
N THR A 349 13.37 -3.72 -18.68
CA THR A 349 13.03 -2.95 -17.46
C THR A 349 11.60 -2.42 -17.52
N ASN A 350 11.16 -1.87 -18.67
CA ASN A 350 9.80 -1.35 -18.82
C ASN A 350 8.75 -2.47 -18.67
N LEU A 351 8.98 -3.63 -19.30
CA LEU A 351 8.08 -4.77 -19.19
C LEU A 351 8.03 -5.29 -17.76
N SER A 352 9.19 -5.38 -17.10
CA SER A 352 9.29 -5.76 -15.69
C SER A 352 8.49 -4.80 -14.80
N CYS A 353 8.66 -3.48 -14.93
CA CYS A 353 7.86 -2.50 -14.19
C CYS A 353 6.36 -2.66 -14.43
N CYS A 354 5.94 -2.91 -15.67
CA CYS A 354 4.53 -3.10 -16.02
C CYS A 354 3.94 -4.33 -15.29
N LEU A 355 4.64 -5.47 -15.36
CA LEU A 355 4.24 -6.70 -14.68
C LEU A 355 4.26 -6.53 -13.16
N SER A 356 5.31 -5.93 -12.61
CA SER A 356 5.44 -5.69 -11.16
C SER A 356 4.37 -4.76 -10.62
N THR A 357 3.94 -3.72 -11.37
CA THR A 357 2.88 -2.81 -10.94
C THR A 357 1.60 -3.59 -10.63
N TRP A 358 1.15 -4.43 -11.56
CA TRP A 358 -0.08 -5.20 -11.35
C TRP A 358 0.12 -6.37 -10.38
N ALA A 359 1.27 -7.04 -10.41
CA ALA A 359 1.56 -8.14 -9.50
C ALA A 359 1.54 -7.67 -8.02
N PHE A 360 2.24 -6.59 -7.69
CA PHE A 360 2.29 -6.08 -6.32
C PHE A 360 0.97 -5.47 -5.86
N LEU A 361 0.23 -4.80 -6.75
CA LEU A 361 -1.12 -4.34 -6.45
C LEU A 361 -2.07 -5.52 -6.20
N GLY A 362 -1.99 -6.57 -7.02
CA GLY A 362 -2.78 -7.79 -6.86
C GLY A 362 -2.48 -8.54 -5.57
N ILE A 363 -1.19 -8.64 -5.18
CA ILE A 363 -0.77 -9.22 -3.89
C ILE A 363 -1.36 -8.41 -2.73
N TYR A 364 -1.27 -7.08 -2.78
CA TYR A 364 -1.86 -6.21 -1.77
C TYR A 364 -3.39 -6.38 -1.70
N LEU A 365 -4.09 -6.40 -2.84
CA LEU A 365 -5.54 -6.60 -2.90
C LEU A 365 -5.97 -7.97 -2.34
N ARG A 366 -5.20 -9.02 -2.62
CA ARG A 366 -5.42 -10.35 -2.03
C ARG A 366 -5.21 -10.32 -0.52
N TYR A 367 -4.08 -9.79 -0.06
CA TYR A 367 -3.76 -9.70 1.36
C TYR A 367 -4.83 -8.92 2.12
N ARG A 368 -5.23 -7.77 1.56
CA ARG A 368 -6.33 -6.94 2.04
C ARG A 368 -7.65 -7.71 2.17
N ARG A 369 -8.03 -8.47 1.14
CA ARG A 369 -9.27 -9.26 1.14
C ARG A 369 -9.24 -10.36 2.19
N VAL A 370 -8.13 -11.07 2.32
CA VAL A 370 -8.00 -12.17 3.29
C VAL A 370 -8.04 -11.64 4.71
N LEU A 371 -7.38 -10.52 4.98
CA LEU A 371 -7.37 -9.92 6.31
C LEU A 371 -8.72 -9.27 6.68
N PHE A 372 -9.38 -8.60 5.73
CA PHE A 372 -10.59 -7.83 6.03
C PHE A 372 -11.90 -8.55 5.77
N GLY A 373 -11.88 -9.66 5.04
CA GLY A 373 -13.10 -10.36 4.63
C GLY A 373 -14.00 -10.64 5.81
N ASN A 374 -13.45 -11.26 6.86
CA ASN A 374 -14.23 -11.66 8.03
C ASN A 374 -13.73 -11.07 9.35
N ARG A 375 -12.53 -10.49 9.43
CA ARG A 375 -11.89 -10.20 10.75
C ARG A 375 -11.87 -8.74 11.18
N ALA A 376 -11.92 -7.78 10.27
CA ALA A 376 -11.73 -6.37 10.62
C ALA A 376 -12.95 -5.68 11.26
N GLY A 377 -14.11 -6.35 11.34
CA GLY A 377 -15.29 -5.82 12.00
C GLY A 377 -15.92 -4.57 11.37
N ILE A 378 -16.83 -3.97 12.13
CA ILE A 378 -17.60 -2.77 11.74
C ILE A 378 -16.86 -1.46 12.04
N THR A 379 -15.94 -1.46 13.00
CA THR A 379 -15.13 -0.30 13.43
C THR A 379 -13.99 0.04 12.47
N ASN A 380 -13.81 -0.75 11.42
CA ASN A 380 -12.75 -0.58 10.44
C ASN A 380 -12.91 0.74 9.66
N LYS A 381 -12.11 1.75 10.05
CA LYS A 381 -12.05 3.08 9.42
C LYS A 381 -11.46 3.04 8.01
N GLU A 382 -10.82 1.95 7.59
CA GLU A 382 -10.35 1.85 6.21
C GLU A 382 -11.48 1.81 5.17
N LYS A 383 -12.72 1.55 5.62
CA LYS A 383 -13.92 1.64 4.77
C LYS A 383 -14.34 3.09 4.49
N ASP A 384 -13.82 4.05 5.25
CA ASP A 384 -14.23 5.45 5.19
C ASP A 384 -13.27 6.28 4.33
N PHE A 385 -13.83 7.36 3.78
CA PHE A 385 -13.05 8.36 3.06
C PHE A 385 -12.56 9.42 4.05
N SER A 386 -11.25 9.63 4.13
CA SER A 386 -10.68 10.78 4.82
C SER A 386 -10.55 11.98 3.87
N PHE A 387 -10.53 13.20 4.41
CA PHE A 387 -10.31 14.41 3.61
C PHE A 387 -8.99 14.33 2.82
N GLY A 388 -7.93 13.80 3.44
CA GLY A 388 -6.63 13.60 2.79
C GLY A 388 -6.71 12.67 1.59
N GLN A 389 -7.51 11.61 1.65
CA GLN A 389 -7.72 10.71 0.52
C GLN A 389 -8.42 11.39 -0.68
N VAL A 390 -9.40 12.24 -0.41
CA VAL A 390 -10.11 13.02 -1.45
C VAL A 390 -9.14 14.02 -2.10
N LEU A 391 -8.31 14.69 -1.29
CA LEU A 391 -7.27 15.57 -1.78
C LEU A 391 -6.21 14.80 -2.60
N ALA A 392 -5.86 13.58 -2.20
CA ALA A 392 -4.95 12.74 -2.98
C ALA A 392 -5.53 12.41 -4.36
N LEU A 393 -6.84 12.16 -4.48
CA LEU A 393 -7.50 11.96 -5.79
C LEU A 393 -7.43 13.20 -6.69
N SER A 394 -7.39 14.40 -6.11
CA SER A 394 -7.30 15.63 -6.91
C SER A 394 -5.97 15.75 -7.67
N THR A 395 -4.94 14.97 -7.31
CA THR A 395 -3.67 14.92 -8.06
C THR A 395 -3.84 14.45 -9.51
N TRP A 396 -4.91 13.69 -9.80
CA TRP A 396 -5.20 13.18 -11.14
C TRP A 396 -6.09 14.11 -11.98
N ILE A 397 -6.78 15.07 -11.35
CA ILE A 397 -7.68 16.00 -12.06
C ILE A 397 -6.93 16.81 -13.14
N PRO A 398 -5.75 17.41 -12.86
CA PRO A 398 -5.00 18.13 -13.90
C PRO A 398 -4.64 17.27 -15.12
N VAL A 399 -4.37 15.98 -14.90
CA VAL A 399 -4.04 15.02 -15.97
C VAL A 399 -5.24 14.83 -16.89
N ILE A 400 -6.42 14.61 -16.30
CA ILE A 400 -7.68 14.41 -17.04
C ILE A 400 -8.08 15.69 -17.80
N ILE A 401 -8.00 16.85 -17.14
CA ILE A 401 -8.33 18.14 -17.76
C ILE A 401 -7.39 18.42 -18.93
N GLU A 402 -6.09 18.23 -18.76
CA GLU A 402 -5.13 18.47 -19.84
C GLU A 402 -5.31 17.49 -21.00
N PHE A 403 -5.53 16.20 -20.70
CA PHE A 403 -5.84 15.21 -21.73
C PHE A 403 -7.08 15.62 -22.52
N ALA A 404 -8.19 15.96 -21.85
CA ALA A 404 -9.43 16.37 -22.49
C ALA A 404 -9.28 17.66 -23.31
N TYR A 405 -8.54 18.64 -22.77
CA TYR A 405 -8.31 19.91 -23.47
C TYR A 405 -7.48 19.73 -24.74
N ILE A 406 -6.38 18.95 -24.68
CA ILE A 406 -5.56 18.64 -25.86
C ILE A 406 -6.34 17.79 -26.87
N TYR A 407 -7.17 16.86 -26.39
CA TYR A 407 -8.02 16.05 -27.26
C TYR A 407 -9.03 16.90 -28.06
N CYS A 408 -9.66 17.88 -27.41
CA CYS A 408 -10.68 18.73 -28.01
C CYS A 408 -10.11 19.89 -28.87
N LYS A 409 -9.05 20.56 -28.40
CA LYS A 409 -8.50 21.79 -29.01
C LYS A 409 -7.19 21.56 -29.78
N GLY A 410 -6.60 20.37 -29.66
CA GLY A 410 -5.29 20.08 -30.21
C GLY A 410 -4.14 20.66 -29.36
N PRO A 411 -2.91 20.21 -29.61
CA PRO A 411 -1.75 20.55 -28.78
C PRO A 411 -1.33 22.02 -28.88
N ARG A 412 -1.56 22.68 -30.02
CA ARG A 412 -1.12 24.07 -30.25
C ARG A 412 -1.87 25.05 -29.35
N GLU A 413 -3.20 25.03 -29.41
CA GLU A 413 -4.05 25.86 -28.55
C GLU A 413 -3.86 25.47 -27.07
N ALA A 414 -3.80 24.17 -26.79
CA ALA A 414 -3.70 23.67 -25.43
C ALA A 414 -2.42 24.09 -24.71
N LEU A 415 -1.27 24.03 -25.41
CA LEU A 415 0.02 24.36 -24.82
C LEU A 415 0.33 25.85 -24.87
N THR A 416 -0.20 26.60 -25.85
CA THR A 416 -0.01 28.06 -25.92
C THR A 416 -0.58 28.76 -24.69
N GLY A 417 -1.74 28.32 -24.20
CA GLY A 417 -2.32 28.85 -22.96
C GLY A 417 -1.48 28.64 -21.68
N LYS A 418 -0.44 27.79 -21.73
CA LYS A 418 0.46 27.54 -20.60
C LYS A 418 1.76 28.33 -20.65
N ILE A 419 2.03 29.04 -21.74
CA ILE A 419 3.24 29.85 -21.90
C ILE A 419 2.87 31.32 -21.68
N MET A 420 3.76 32.08 -21.03
CA MET A 420 3.56 33.52 -20.84
C MET A 420 3.65 34.25 -22.19
N ALA A 421 2.81 35.26 -22.37
CA ALA A 421 2.93 36.18 -23.51
C ALA A 421 4.32 36.86 -23.50
N PRO A 422 4.94 37.10 -24.68
CA PRO A 422 4.40 36.99 -26.04
C PRO A 422 4.66 35.65 -26.75
N PHE A 423 5.06 34.60 -26.02
CA PHE A 423 5.47 33.34 -26.64
C PHE A 423 4.25 32.46 -27.00
N TYR A 424 4.34 31.75 -28.13
CA TYR A 424 3.33 30.79 -28.58
C TYR A 424 3.96 29.49 -29.06
N VAL A 425 3.18 28.41 -29.10
CA VAL A 425 3.65 27.10 -29.52
C VAL A 425 3.55 26.97 -31.03
N VAL A 426 4.64 26.55 -31.66
CA VAL A 426 4.76 26.31 -33.09
C VAL A 426 5.15 24.85 -33.30
N SER A 427 4.57 24.20 -34.31
CA SER A 427 5.02 22.86 -34.71
C SER A 427 6.42 22.95 -35.32
N SER A 428 7.25 21.91 -35.16
CA SER A 428 8.58 21.90 -35.79
C SER A 428 8.48 22.03 -37.31
N LYS A 429 7.43 21.43 -37.91
CA LYS A 429 7.15 21.57 -39.35
C LYS A 429 6.86 23.02 -39.72
N ASP A 430 5.95 23.67 -39.00
CA ASP A 430 5.64 25.07 -39.22
C ASP A 430 6.89 25.96 -39.03
N THR A 431 7.84 25.56 -38.17
CA THR A 431 9.09 26.30 -37.96
C THR A 431 10.02 26.17 -39.16
N GLU A 432 10.16 24.96 -39.73
CA GLU A 432 10.91 24.73 -40.96
C GLU A 432 10.31 25.53 -42.11
N ASP A 433 8.97 25.51 -42.24
CA ASP A 433 8.26 26.28 -43.26
C ASP A 433 8.45 27.80 -43.06
N LEU A 434 8.39 28.28 -41.81
CA LEU A 434 8.63 29.69 -41.47
C LEU A 434 10.09 30.12 -41.68
N GLN A 435 11.05 29.24 -41.41
CA GLN A 435 12.47 29.50 -41.69
C GLN A 435 12.71 29.57 -43.19
N PHE A 436 12.16 28.62 -43.94
CA PHE A 436 12.20 28.59 -45.39
C PHE A 436 11.57 29.84 -46.00
N GLU A 437 10.41 30.29 -45.50
CA GLU A 437 9.76 31.52 -45.98
C GLU A 437 10.62 32.77 -45.68
N LYS A 438 11.25 32.84 -44.50
CA LYS A 438 12.14 33.96 -44.15
C LYS A 438 13.40 33.99 -45.02
N GLU A 439 14.02 32.84 -45.27
CA GLU A 439 15.18 32.71 -46.15
C GLU A 439 14.82 33.13 -47.58
N HIS A 440 13.69 32.64 -48.11
CA HIS A 440 13.21 33.00 -49.43
C HIS A 440 12.88 34.50 -49.55
N ARG A 441 12.28 35.12 -48.52
CA ARG A 441 12.01 36.55 -48.51
C ARG A 441 13.29 37.39 -48.49
N HIS A 442 14.32 36.95 -47.74
CA HIS A 442 15.63 37.62 -47.74
C HIS A 442 16.33 37.50 -49.09
N GLU A 443 16.20 36.37 -49.78
CA GLU A 443 16.76 36.18 -51.12
C GLU A 443 16.08 37.09 -52.16
N LEU A 444 14.75 37.20 -52.12
CA LEU A 444 14.00 38.12 -52.98
C LEU A 444 14.41 39.58 -52.76
N LEU A 445 14.61 39.99 -51.50
CA LEU A 445 15.05 41.36 -51.17
C LEU A 445 16.44 41.65 -51.74
N ARG A 446 17.37 40.70 -51.69
CA ARG A 446 18.71 40.85 -52.29
C ARG A 446 18.64 41.00 -53.80
N VAL A 447 17.83 40.18 -54.48
CA VAL A 447 17.65 40.27 -55.94
C VAL A 447 17.05 41.62 -56.33
N THR A 448 16.11 42.17 -55.54
CA THR A 448 15.55 43.49 -55.83
C THR A 448 16.53 44.64 -55.57
N GLU A 449 17.46 44.50 -54.62
CA GLU A 449 18.52 45.49 -54.39
C GLU A 449 19.55 45.48 -55.54
N GLU A 450 19.95 44.30 -56.03
CA GLU A 450 20.91 44.17 -57.14
C GLU A 450 20.37 44.65 -58.50
N GLN A 451 19.05 44.71 -58.69
CA GLN A 451 18.44 45.24 -59.92
C GLN A 451 18.15 46.75 -59.87
N GLY A 452 18.31 47.37 -58.70
CA GLY A 452 18.06 48.79 -58.46
C GLY A 452 19.30 49.68 -58.52
N GLU A 453 20.50 49.10 -58.60
CA GLU A 453 21.78 49.76 -58.91
C GLU A 453 22.10 49.65 -60.41
#